data_AF-A0A2G6FSM5-F1
#
_entry.id   AF-A0A2G6FSM5-F1
#
_cell.length_a   1.000
_cell.length_b   1.000
_cell.length_c   1.000
_cell.angle_alpha   90.00
_cell.angle_beta   90.00
_cell.angle_gamma   90.00
#
_symmetry.space_group_name_H-M   'P 1'
#
loop_
_entity.id
_entity.type
_entity.pdbx_description
1 polymer ?
#
loop_
_entity_poly.entity_id
_entity_poly.type
_entity_poly.pdbx_seq_one_letter_code
_entity_poly.pdbx_strand_id
1 'polypeptide(L)'
;MEIKNKMPNKLIVVVLGMHRSGTSLITRCLETMGISTGDNLIAAKADNPKGFYEDRDFLQLDTDMLDSLNSSWEKSCTISHDQALQLLDSPFYQQATGLVAARLKEYPRFAVKDPRMILLLPFWKRVFAACGIQARYILAIRNPLSVAHSLHKRNGMSLEFGGMLWLGYVLTSLLESRELQPCLADYDQFLSRPEEELQHLASALHLSINRKQQEIFIRDFLDRRLAHTVSSLKELAEQKDFPPLISEIYARLLFLAASHSQCSETEIAGDVSRWQKEYQSLLPRCKQLDDLWAREKEILLLKLSLHSHETTLANREIQIRDQRQYISIKEDELAGCTAEIARCTEELARCTAEITRFKSVLHRNFLRQRAINTNLEALTEQHEHLRQELIREQQNLSLFAHSTSWKLTRPLRAAGRLGRRLLSLRQEKKTKSDGEPQKAVQQMHQSEEQFFFRRASRNPEEIFLPRILIIAELSIPQCKKYRVEQKKEMFASVGIHCSIVDWRDVEPAKTALSLCSLVIFYRVPAFPDTLSLFKECKRLGLRTIWDVDDLIFDADVLQSSRTIDSLEEDVRKSLIEGAHLYRRAMLLCDEGMASTAALAESMRQAGMKKVYV
;
A
#
# COMPACT_ATOMS: atom_id res chain seq x y z
N MET A 1 -30.01 -26.46 54.95
CA MET A 1 -30.88 -26.08 53.82
C MET A 1 -30.01 -25.24 52.88
N GLU A 2 -29.59 -25.78 51.74
CA GLU A 2 -28.67 -25.04 50.85
C GLU A 2 -29.40 -23.86 50.20
N ILE A 3 -28.97 -22.64 50.52
CA ILE A 3 -29.36 -21.46 49.73
C ILE A 3 -28.56 -21.51 48.43
N LYS A 4 -29.12 -22.16 47.42
CA LYS A 4 -28.62 -22.07 46.04
C LYS A 4 -28.81 -20.63 45.56
N ASN A 5 -27.78 -19.80 45.75
CA ASN A 5 -27.72 -18.43 45.26
C ASN A 5 -28.01 -18.42 43.75
N LYS A 6 -29.25 -18.07 43.39
CA LYS A 6 -29.64 -17.88 41.98
C LYS A 6 -28.86 -16.68 41.46
N MET A 7 -27.83 -16.94 40.65
CA MET A 7 -27.07 -15.87 39.99
C MET A 7 -28.04 -14.92 39.27
N PRO A 8 -27.84 -13.59 39.38
CA PRO A 8 -28.79 -12.60 38.88
C PRO A 8 -29.08 -12.78 37.38
N ASN A 9 -30.31 -12.44 36.98
CA ASN A 9 -30.79 -12.64 35.61
C ASN A 9 -30.19 -11.63 34.63
N LYS A 10 -29.92 -10.40 35.10
CA LYS A 10 -29.05 -9.43 34.43
C LYS A 10 -27.90 -9.03 35.34
N LEU A 11 -26.70 -8.90 34.79
CA LEU A 11 -25.50 -8.47 35.52
C LEU A 11 -24.49 -7.81 34.56
N ILE A 12 -23.92 -6.70 34.99
CA ILE A 12 -22.68 -6.16 34.41
C ILE A 12 -21.56 -6.35 35.44
N VAL A 13 -20.42 -6.84 34.97
CA VAL A 13 -19.14 -6.79 35.69
C VAL A 13 -18.24 -5.80 34.97
N VAL A 14 -17.82 -4.73 35.63
CA VAL A 14 -16.93 -3.71 35.07
C VAL A 14 -15.51 -3.99 35.56
N VAL A 15 -14.58 -4.17 34.63
CA VAL A 15 -13.15 -4.34 34.93
C VAL A 15 -12.46 -2.98 34.77
N LEU A 16 -12.03 -2.42 35.89
CA LEU A 16 -11.39 -1.12 36.02
C LEU A 16 -9.88 -1.28 36.23
N GLY A 17 -9.11 -0.21 36.03
CA GLY A 17 -7.67 -0.17 36.31
C GLY A 17 -6.86 0.35 35.13
N MET A 18 -5.63 0.78 35.40
CA MET A 18 -4.74 1.40 34.40
C MET A 18 -4.40 0.44 33.24
N HIS A 19 -4.14 1.01 32.05
CA HIS A 19 -3.57 0.27 30.92
C HIS A 19 -2.31 -0.51 31.35
N ARG A 20 -2.16 -1.74 30.86
CA ARG A 20 -1.05 -2.69 31.19
C ARG A 20 -1.08 -3.27 32.62
N SER A 21 -2.03 -2.88 33.49
CA SER A 21 -2.26 -3.50 34.81
C SER A 21 -3.09 -4.81 34.76
N GLY A 22 -3.01 -5.58 33.67
CA GLY A 22 -3.66 -6.89 33.59
C GLY A 22 -5.18 -6.90 33.33
N THR A 23 -5.83 -5.76 33.07
CA THR A 23 -7.29 -5.69 32.85
C THR A 23 -7.81 -6.71 31.83
N SER A 24 -7.08 -6.98 30.75
CA SER A 24 -7.43 -8.00 29.73
C SER A 24 -7.41 -9.44 30.27
N LEU A 25 -6.46 -9.78 31.17
CA LEU A 25 -6.38 -11.10 31.83
C LEU A 25 -7.60 -11.31 32.74
N ILE A 26 -7.91 -10.30 33.54
CA ILE A 26 -9.04 -10.31 34.47
C ILE A 26 -10.37 -10.34 33.71
N THR A 27 -10.50 -9.59 32.61
CA THR A 27 -11.71 -9.63 31.76
C THR A 27 -11.94 -11.03 31.19
N ARG A 28 -10.90 -11.68 30.64
CA ARG A 28 -11.01 -13.05 30.11
C ARG A 28 -11.30 -14.09 31.20
N CYS A 29 -10.88 -13.88 32.45
CA CYS A 29 -11.15 -14.82 33.53
C CYS A 29 -12.66 -14.91 33.89
N LEU A 30 -13.45 -13.86 33.60
CA LEU A 30 -14.89 -13.81 33.90
C LEU A 30 -15.73 -14.79 33.07
N GLU A 31 -15.24 -15.22 31.91
CA GLU A 31 -15.86 -16.29 31.12
C GLU A 31 -15.90 -17.62 31.88
N THR A 32 -14.91 -17.87 32.76
CA THR A 32 -14.91 -19.04 33.66
C THR A 32 -16.05 -19.01 34.68
N MET A 33 -16.65 -17.83 34.90
CA MET A 33 -17.74 -17.59 35.84
C MET A 33 -19.11 -17.38 35.14
N GLY A 34 -19.17 -17.60 33.82
CA GLY A 34 -20.40 -17.48 33.03
C GLY A 34 -20.83 -16.05 32.73
N ILE A 35 -19.87 -15.12 32.63
CA ILE A 35 -20.05 -13.75 32.12
C ILE A 35 -19.52 -13.70 30.68
N SER A 36 -20.28 -13.14 29.74
CA SER A 36 -19.81 -12.95 28.36
C SER A 36 -18.94 -11.71 28.23
N THR A 37 -17.88 -11.78 27.44
CA THR A 37 -17.11 -10.61 26.97
C THR A 37 -17.71 -9.96 25.72
N GLY A 38 -18.65 -10.64 25.05
CA GLY A 38 -19.26 -10.22 23.79
C GLY A 38 -18.32 -10.35 22.58
N ASP A 39 -18.89 -10.23 21.38
CA ASP A 39 -18.16 -10.52 20.13
C ASP A 39 -17.58 -9.25 19.46
N ASN A 40 -18.06 -8.05 19.79
CA ASN A 40 -17.63 -6.77 19.21
C ASN A 40 -16.32 -6.23 19.84
N LEU A 41 -15.31 -7.07 19.93
CA LEU A 41 -14.03 -6.76 20.59
C LEU A 41 -13.00 -6.14 19.64
N ILE A 42 -12.10 -5.32 20.19
CA ILE A 42 -10.92 -4.84 19.47
C ILE A 42 -9.97 -6.01 19.19
N ALA A 43 -9.61 -6.17 17.91
CA ALA A 43 -8.64 -7.15 17.43
C ALA A 43 -7.28 -7.05 18.15
N ALA A 44 -6.62 -8.20 18.32
CA ALA A 44 -5.27 -8.27 18.87
C ALA A 44 -4.27 -7.46 18.04
N LYS A 45 -3.24 -6.91 18.69
CA LYS A 45 -2.13 -6.16 18.07
C LYS A 45 -0.79 -6.65 18.63
N ALA A 46 0.32 -6.26 18.01
CA ALA A 46 1.66 -6.69 18.43
C ALA A 46 2.00 -6.36 19.91
N ASP A 47 1.44 -5.29 20.48
CA ASP A 47 1.64 -4.93 21.90
C ASP A 47 0.76 -5.75 22.86
N ASN A 48 -0.25 -6.45 22.35
CA ASN A 48 -1.16 -7.32 23.10
C ASN A 48 -1.73 -8.44 22.19
N PRO A 49 -0.93 -9.50 21.92
CA PRO A 49 -1.30 -10.54 20.96
C PRO A 49 -2.43 -11.47 21.45
N LYS A 50 -2.86 -11.36 22.71
CA LYS A 50 -3.97 -12.15 23.28
C LYS A 50 -5.33 -11.44 23.21
N GLY A 51 -5.40 -10.28 22.54
CA GLY A 51 -6.65 -9.51 22.37
C GLY A 51 -6.88 -8.52 23.52
N PHE A 52 -7.55 -7.42 23.22
CA PHE A 52 -7.76 -6.35 24.21
C PHE A 52 -8.90 -6.67 25.17
N TYR A 53 -9.96 -7.36 24.74
CA TYR A 53 -11.21 -7.48 25.50
C TYR A 53 -11.81 -6.12 25.89
N GLU A 54 -11.58 -5.12 25.04
CA GLU A 54 -12.28 -3.84 25.01
C GLU A 54 -13.37 -3.96 23.93
N ASP A 55 -14.62 -3.65 24.27
CA ASP A 55 -15.74 -3.58 23.32
C ASP A 55 -15.63 -2.27 22.52
N ARG A 56 -15.73 -2.37 21.19
CA ARG A 56 -15.47 -1.26 20.28
C ARG A 56 -16.41 -0.08 20.44
N ASP A 57 -17.68 -0.33 20.77
CA ASP A 57 -18.68 0.74 20.89
C ASP A 57 -18.50 1.49 22.22
N PHE A 58 -18.10 0.78 23.28
CA PHE A 58 -17.73 1.41 24.57
C PHE A 58 -16.43 2.20 24.44
N LEU A 59 -15.38 1.66 23.80
CA LEU A 59 -14.15 2.41 23.55
C LEU A 59 -14.43 3.71 22.79
N GLN A 60 -15.21 3.63 21.71
CA GLN A 60 -15.49 4.82 20.89
C GLN A 60 -16.20 5.88 21.75
N LEU A 61 -17.21 5.49 22.52
CA LEU A 61 -17.96 6.41 23.37
C LEU A 61 -17.10 6.99 24.52
N ASP A 62 -16.26 6.18 25.17
CA ASP A 62 -15.32 6.65 26.19
C ASP A 62 -14.23 7.58 25.62
N THR A 63 -13.85 7.37 24.36
CA THR A 63 -12.90 8.25 23.64
C THR A 63 -13.57 9.57 23.27
N ASP A 64 -14.74 9.54 22.63
CA ASP A 64 -15.50 10.74 22.25
C ASP A 64 -15.85 11.60 23.47
N MET A 65 -16.21 10.96 24.59
CA MET A 65 -16.45 11.65 25.87
C MET A 65 -15.19 12.32 26.42
N LEU A 66 -14.04 11.64 26.45
CA LEU A 66 -12.78 12.23 26.93
C LEU A 66 -12.30 13.37 26.02
N ASP A 67 -12.36 13.19 24.69
CA ASP A 67 -11.97 14.20 23.72
C ASP A 67 -12.85 15.46 23.84
N SER A 68 -14.16 15.31 24.10
CA SER A 68 -15.06 16.43 24.37
C SER A 68 -14.69 17.25 25.62
N LEU A 69 -14.05 16.62 26.61
CA LEU A 69 -13.51 17.25 27.81
C LEU A 69 -12.06 17.75 27.62
N ASN A 70 -11.54 17.74 26.39
CA ASN A 70 -10.13 18.03 26.06
C ASN A 70 -9.15 17.13 26.83
N SER A 71 -9.53 15.89 27.10
CA SER A 71 -8.74 14.87 27.80
C SER A 71 -8.50 13.65 26.92
N SER A 72 -7.65 12.73 27.35
CA SER A 72 -7.45 11.44 26.68
C SER A 72 -6.83 10.42 27.64
N TRP A 73 -6.67 9.17 27.20
CA TRP A 73 -6.04 8.13 28.02
C TRP A 73 -4.56 8.42 28.35
N GLU A 74 -3.95 9.38 27.66
CA GLU A 74 -2.53 9.77 27.76
C GLU A 74 -2.32 11.09 28.54
N LYS A 75 -3.30 11.53 29.33
CA LYS A 75 -3.13 12.65 30.25
C LYS A 75 -2.98 12.18 31.69
N SER A 76 -1.91 12.62 32.34
CA SER A 76 -1.65 12.40 33.77
C SER A 76 -2.47 13.32 34.67
N CYS A 77 -2.99 14.44 34.12
CA CYS A 77 -4.14 15.14 34.68
C CYS A 77 -5.46 14.44 34.31
N THR A 78 -6.05 13.71 35.26
CA THR A 78 -7.39 13.11 35.11
C THR A 78 -8.49 14.18 35.13
N ILE A 79 -9.65 13.88 34.51
CA ILE A 79 -10.85 14.73 34.62
C ILE A 79 -11.42 14.70 36.05
N SER A 80 -12.18 15.74 36.43
CA SER A 80 -12.87 15.79 37.72
C SER A 80 -14.21 15.03 37.72
N HIS A 81 -14.71 14.74 38.93
CA HIS A 81 -16.04 14.19 39.15
C HIS A 81 -17.13 14.99 38.42
N ASP A 82 -17.09 16.31 38.56
CA ASP A 82 -18.08 17.23 37.97
C ASP A 82 -18.00 17.26 36.44
N GLN A 83 -16.79 17.19 35.86
CA GLN A 83 -16.62 17.10 34.40
C GLN A 83 -17.22 15.82 33.84
N ALA A 84 -17.07 14.69 34.53
CA ALA A 84 -17.71 13.44 34.13
C ALA A 84 -19.25 13.51 34.32
N LEU A 85 -19.77 14.16 35.36
CA LEU A 85 -21.22 14.34 35.53
C LEU A 85 -21.83 15.30 34.49
N GLN A 86 -21.10 16.31 34.01
CA GLN A 86 -21.57 17.23 32.94
C GLN A 86 -21.91 16.51 31.63
N LEU A 87 -21.34 15.31 31.38
CA LEU A 87 -21.67 14.48 30.21
C LEU A 87 -23.11 13.92 30.25
N LEU A 88 -23.79 13.96 31.39
CA LEU A 88 -25.19 13.51 31.53
C LEU A 88 -26.18 14.40 30.78
N ASP A 89 -25.87 15.70 30.63
CA ASP A 89 -26.68 16.68 29.89
C ASP A 89 -26.37 16.66 28.38
N SER A 90 -25.60 15.67 27.91
CA SER A 90 -25.13 15.56 26.52
C SER A 90 -25.74 14.35 25.78
N PRO A 91 -25.63 14.29 24.43
CA PRO A 91 -26.08 13.12 23.65
C PRO A 91 -25.45 11.79 24.09
N PHE A 92 -24.26 11.82 24.69
CA PHE A 92 -23.56 10.62 25.16
C PHE A 92 -24.40 9.81 26.16
N TYR A 93 -25.22 10.47 27.01
CA TYR A 93 -26.07 9.77 27.98
C TYR A 93 -27.14 8.88 27.32
N GLN A 94 -27.77 9.37 26.25
CA GLN A 94 -28.74 8.59 25.48
C GLN A 94 -28.06 7.47 24.67
N GLN A 95 -26.85 7.73 24.15
CA GLN A 95 -26.05 6.72 23.45
C GLN A 95 -25.60 5.60 24.41
N ALA A 96 -25.09 5.94 25.59
CA ALA A 96 -24.60 5.00 26.60
C ALA A 96 -25.72 4.12 27.16
N THR A 97 -26.87 4.71 27.50
CA THR A 97 -28.04 3.95 27.97
C THR A 97 -28.60 3.04 26.88
N GLY A 98 -28.63 3.49 25.62
CA GLY A 98 -28.99 2.65 24.46
C GLY A 98 -28.03 1.48 24.25
N LEU A 99 -26.72 1.71 24.30
CA LEU A 99 -25.67 0.71 24.15
C LEU A 99 -25.74 -0.36 25.25
N VAL A 100 -25.86 0.06 26.51
CA VAL A 100 -26.01 -0.85 27.66
C VAL A 100 -27.29 -1.68 27.55
N ALA A 101 -28.42 -1.05 27.19
CA ALA A 101 -29.68 -1.76 27.00
C ALA A 101 -29.63 -2.79 25.84
N ALA A 102 -28.92 -2.47 24.76
CA ALA A 102 -28.71 -3.37 23.63
C ALA A 102 -27.84 -4.59 24.03
N ARG A 103 -26.67 -4.36 24.63
CA ARG A 103 -25.79 -5.46 25.08
C ARG A 103 -26.45 -6.35 26.12
N LEU A 104 -27.26 -5.80 27.04
CA LEU A 104 -28.03 -6.58 28.03
C LEU A 104 -29.23 -7.34 27.48
N LYS A 105 -29.58 -7.15 26.20
CA LYS A 105 -30.59 -7.95 25.49
C LYS A 105 -29.96 -9.19 24.85
N GLU A 106 -28.70 -9.07 24.43
CA GLU A 106 -27.91 -10.11 23.76
C GLU A 106 -27.13 -10.97 24.76
N TYR A 107 -26.46 -10.31 25.71
CA TYR A 107 -25.68 -10.91 26.80
C TYR A 107 -26.27 -10.49 28.16
N PRO A 108 -27.17 -11.31 28.76
CA PRO A 108 -27.75 -10.98 30.06
C PRO A 108 -26.70 -10.85 31.18
N ARG A 109 -25.56 -11.53 31.05
CA ARG A 109 -24.37 -11.32 31.89
C ARG A 109 -23.20 -10.89 31.03
N PHE A 110 -22.75 -9.66 31.22
CA PHE A 110 -21.79 -9.00 30.33
C PHE A 110 -20.61 -8.40 31.12
N ALA A 111 -19.40 -8.54 30.59
CA ALA A 111 -18.20 -7.91 31.10
C ALA A 111 -17.91 -6.66 30.28
N VAL A 112 -17.86 -5.50 30.94
CA VAL A 112 -17.44 -4.23 30.32
C VAL A 112 -16.03 -3.94 30.75
N LYS A 113 -15.14 -3.65 29.80
CA LYS A 113 -13.80 -3.16 30.11
C LYS A 113 -13.34 -2.12 29.10
N ASP A 114 -13.05 -0.93 29.60
CA ASP A 114 -12.07 0.00 29.04
C ASP A 114 -11.32 0.60 30.25
N PRO A 115 -9.97 0.65 30.26
CA PRO A 115 -9.25 1.39 31.29
C PRO A 115 -9.71 2.84 31.47
N ARG A 116 -10.15 3.51 30.39
CA ARG A 116 -10.71 4.88 30.37
C ARG A 116 -11.99 5.02 31.19
N MET A 117 -12.78 3.96 31.27
CA MET A 117 -14.08 3.94 31.97
C MET A 117 -13.96 4.35 33.44
N ILE A 118 -12.78 4.22 34.06
CA ILE A 118 -12.54 4.68 35.44
C ILE A 118 -12.54 6.20 35.59
N LEU A 119 -12.10 6.92 34.56
CA LEU A 119 -12.13 8.39 34.53
C LEU A 119 -13.58 8.88 34.39
N LEU A 120 -14.39 8.12 33.64
CA LEU A 120 -15.80 8.39 33.33
C LEU A 120 -16.77 7.68 34.29
N LEU A 121 -16.27 7.11 35.40
CA LEU A 121 -17.09 6.32 36.33
C LEU A 121 -18.27 7.11 36.96
N PRO A 122 -18.20 8.43 37.24
CA PRO A 122 -19.37 9.22 37.64
C PRO A 122 -20.54 9.13 36.67
N PHE A 123 -20.26 9.21 35.37
CA PHE A 123 -21.24 9.09 34.28
C PHE A 123 -21.76 7.65 34.18
N TRP A 124 -20.86 6.67 34.11
CA TRP A 124 -21.26 5.26 33.95
C TRP A 124 -22.06 4.72 35.14
N LYS A 125 -21.78 5.15 36.37
CA LYS A 125 -22.62 4.87 37.56
C LYS A 125 -24.09 5.25 37.32
N ARG A 126 -24.34 6.41 36.70
CA ARG A 126 -25.71 6.89 36.38
C ARG A 126 -26.33 6.12 35.22
N VAL A 127 -25.56 5.83 34.16
CA VAL A 127 -26.02 5.01 33.02
C VAL A 127 -26.47 3.62 33.45
N PHE A 128 -25.67 2.91 34.26
CA PHE A 128 -26.04 1.58 34.76
C PHE A 128 -27.28 1.64 35.67
N ALA A 129 -27.37 2.63 36.56
CA ALA A 129 -28.55 2.85 37.40
C ALA A 129 -29.82 3.12 36.57
N ALA A 130 -29.74 3.96 35.54
CA ALA A 130 -30.85 4.24 34.61
C ALA A 130 -31.27 3.00 33.80
N CYS A 131 -30.35 2.09 33.51
CA CYS A 131 -30.63 0.79 32.90
C CYS A 131 -31.18 -0.26 33.91
N GLY A 132 -31.35 0.09 35.19
CA GLY A 132 -31.81 -0.81 36.25
C GLY A 132 -30.77 -1.85 36.69
N ILE A 133 -29.47 -1.54 36.53
CA ILE A 133 -28.36 -2.48 36.79
C ILE A 133 -27.49 -2.00 37.95
N GLN A 134 -27.46 -2.81 39.01
CA GLN A 134 -26.40 -2.76 40.00
C GLN A 134 -25.18 -3.52 39.45
N ALA A 135 -24.26 -2.79 38.82
CA ALA A 135 -23.02 -3.37 38.31
C ALA A 135 -22.08 -3.79 39.45
N ARG A 136 -21.26 -4.82 39.21
CA ARG A 136 -20.17 -5.25 40.10
C ARG A 136 -18.84 -4.79 39.52
N TYR A 137 -17.86 -4.51 40.37
CA TYR A 137 -16.61 -3.87 39.95
C TYR A 137 -15.39 -4.70 40.39
N ILE A 138 -14.41 -4.82 39.49
CA ILE A 138 -13.07 -5.32 39.80
C ILE A 138 -12.08 -4.19 39.51
N LEU A 139 -11.14 -3.95 40.43
CA LEU A 139 -10.03 -3.02 40.22
C LEU A 139 -8.74 -3.82 39.99
N ALA A 140 -8.27 -3.82 38.75
CA ALA A 140 -7.03 -4.44 38.32
C ALA A 140 -5.82 -3.59 38.73
N ILE A 141 -4.97 -4.14 39.59
CA ILE A 141 -3.72 -3.52 40.05
C ILE A 141 -2.51 -4.32 39.58
N ARG A 142 -1.36 -3.63 39.51
CA ARG A 142 -0.05 -4.19 39.17
C ARG A 142 1.02 -3.17 39.58
N ASN A 143 2.24 -3.63 39.83
CA ASN A 143 3.37 -2.77 40.18
C ASN A 143 3.53 -1.58 39.19
N PRO A 144 3.47 -0.31 39.66
CA PRO A 144 3.59 0.88 38.83
C PRO A 144 4.87 0.93 37.99
N LEU A 145 6.01 0.44 38.52
CA LEU A 145 7.27 0.43 37.76
C LEU A 145 7.20 -0.57 36.59
N SER A 146 6.58 -1.73 36.79
CA SER A 146 6.33 -2.71 35.71
C SER A 146 5.32 -2.22 34.68
N VAL A 147 4.36 -1.38 35.07
CA VAL A 147 3.44 -0.67 34.16
C VAL A 147 4.18 0.41 33.38
N ALA A 148 4.97 1.26 34.05
CA ALA A 148 5.77 2.32 33.42
C ALA A 148 6.77 1.76 32.39
N HIS A 149 7.50 0.69 32.71
CA HIS A 149 8.35 0.00 31.72
C HIS A 149 7.56 -0.56 30.53
N SER A 150 6.32 -1.06 30.76
CA SER A 150 5.47 -1.53 29.66
C SER A 150 4.88 -0.40 28.81
N LEU A 151 4.71 0.81 29.36
CA LEU A 151 4.31 2.00 28.62
C LEU A 151 5.50 2.56 27.83
N HIS A 152 6.67 2.66 28.46
CA HIS A 152 7.92 3.05 27.80
C HIS A 152 8.22 2.16 26.58
N LYS A 153 8.21 0.82 26.74
CA LYS A 153 8.45 -0.11 25.63
C LYS A 153 7.41 -0.03 24.49
N ARG A 154 6.18 0.41 24.76
CA ARG A 154 5.09 0.47 23.77
C ARG A 154 4.98 1.84 23.08
N ASN A 155 5.17 2.91 23.84
CA ASN A 155 4.85 4.28 23.44
C ASN A 155 6.09 5.18 23.37
N GLY A 156 7.18 4.87 24.07
CA GLY A 156 8.34 5.75 24.25
C GLY A 156 8.26 6.66 25.50
N MET A 157 7.10 6.72 26.17
CA MET A 157 6.84 7.49 27.39
C MET A 157 7.95 7.34 28.45
N SER A 158 8.30 8.42 29.15
CA SER A 158 9.26 8.36 30.27
C SER A 158 8.72 7.52 31.43
N LEU A 159 9.61 7.03 32.30
CA LEU A 159 9.20 6.23 33.46
C LEU A 159 8.38 7.08 34.44
N GLU A 160 8.82 8.30 34.76
CA GLU A 160 8.07 9.29 35.55
C GLU A 160 6.64 9.44 35.02
N PHE A 161 6.48 9.65 33.71
CA PHE A 161 5.16 9.85 33.11
C PHE A 161 4.28 8.60 33.19
N GLY A 162 4.85 7.41 32.96
CA GLY A 162 4.14 6.14 33.18
C GLY A 162 3.70 5.93 34.63
N GLY A 163 4.50 6.38 35.60
CA GLY A 163 4.16 6.40 37.02
C GLY A 163 3.04 7.40 37.35
N MET A 164 3.10 8.62 36.82
CA MET A 164 2.09 9.66 37.04
C MET A 164 0.73 9.31 36.39
N LEU A 165 0.75 8.65 35.22
CA LEU A 165 -0.46 8.07 34.61
C LEU A 165 -1.07 6.97 35.50
N TRP A 166 -0.25 6.03 36.01
CA TRP A 166 -0.72 5.00 36.95
C TRP A 166 -1.32 5.64 38.21
N LEU A 167 -0.67 6.66 38.76
CA LEU A 167 -1.12 7.38 39.97
C LEU A 167 -2.49 8.02 39.77
N GLY A 168 -2.69 8.75 38.67
CA GLY A 168 -3.98 9.37 38.34
C GLY A 168 -5.10 8.33 38.21
N TYR A 169 -4.89 7.29 37.40
CA TYR A 169 -5.90 6.23 37.20
C TYR A 169 -6.25 5.49 38.48
N VAL A 170 -5.25 5.10 39.28
CA VAL A 170 -5.48 4.37 40.53
C VAL A 170 -6.14 5.26 41.58
N LEU A 171 -5.71 6.52 41.75
CA LEU A 171 -6.31 7.40 42.74
C LEU A 171 -7.74 7.81 42.38
N THR A 172 -8.02 8.12 41.10
CA THR A 172 -9.40 8.29 40.61
C THR A 172 -10.23 7.04 40.83
N SER A 173 -9.66 5.84 40.68
CA SER A 173 -10.39 4.60 40.97
C SER A 173 -10.81 4.48 42.44
N LEU A 174 -9.92 4.79 43.38
CA LEU A 174 -10.20 4.70 44.82
C LEU A 174 -11.17 5.77 45.30
N LEU A 175 -11.18 6.94 44.66
CA LEU A 175 -12.16 8.00 44.90
C LEU A 175 -13.53 7.59 44.35
N GLU A 176 -13.62 7.19 43.08
CA GLU A 176 -14.90 6.99 42.39
C GLU A 176 -15.58 5.66 42.64
N SER A 177 -14.85 4.65 43.13
CA SER A 177 -15.40 3.33 43.49
C SER A 177 -15.52 3.10 45.01
N ARG A 178 -15.26 4.12 45.84
CA ARG A 178 -15.34 4.06 47.32
C ARG A 178 -16.64 3.43 47.84
N GLU A 179 -17.78 3.86 47.32
CA GLU A 179 -19.12 3.35 47.68
C GLU A 179 -19.45 2.00 47.01
N LEU A 180 -18.66 1.58 46.02
CA LEU A 180 -18.92 0.41 45.16
C LEU A 180 -18.18 -0.86 45.62
N GLN A 181 -17.25 -0.74 46.57
CA GLN A 181 -16.47 -1.83 47.17
C GLN A 181 -15.90 -2.80 46.13
N PRO A 182 -15.05 -2.33 45.18
CA PRO A 182 -14.51 -3.18 44.14
C PRO A 182 -13.68 -4.32 44.73
N CYS A 183 -13.74 -5.48 44.08
CA CYS A 183 -12.78 -6.55 44.36
C CYS A 183 -11.41 -6.16 43.78
N LEU A 184 -10.36 -6.20 44.60
CA LEU A 184 -9.00 -5.95 44.13
C LEU A 184 -8.44 -7.21 43.47
N ALA A 185 -7.84 -7.06 42.30
CA ALA A 185 -7.19 -8.14 41.57
C ALA A 185 -5.78 -7.71 41.16
N ASP A 186 -4.76 -8.23 41.86
CA ASP A 186 -3.37 -7.97 41.50
C ASP A 186 -2.89 -8.95 40.41
N TYR A 187 -2.32 -8.40 39.34
CA TYR A 187 -1.87 -9.17 38.19
C TYR A 187 -0.75 -10.17 38.53
N ASP A 188 0.20 -9.80 39.38
CA ASP A 188 1.36 -10.63 39.68
C ASP A 188 1.00 -11.77 40.67
N GLN A 189 0.07 -11.52 41.61
CA GLN A 189 -0.61 -12.57 42.39
C GLN A 189 -1.44 -13.50 41.48
N PHE A 190 -2.22 -12.96 40.54
CA PHE A 190 -3.04 -13.77 39.64
C PHE A 190 -2.21 -14.69 38.72
N LEU A 191 -1.03 -14.25 38.26
CA LEU A 191 -0.12 -15.11 37.48
C LEU A 191 0.53 -16.23 38.32
N SER A 192 0.79 -15.97 39.60
CA SER A 192 1.45 -16.92 40.49
C SER A 192 0.47 -17.95 41.06
N ARG A 193 -0.74 -17.55 41.45
CA ARG A 193 -1.77 -18.39 42.09
C ARG A 193 -3.16 -18.25 41.44
N PRO A 194 -3.31 -18.61 40.15
CA PRO A 194 -4.55 -18.34 39.40
C PRO A 194 -5.78 -19.09 39.96
N GLU A 195 -5.61 -20.25 40.59
CA GLU A 195 -6.70 -20.99 41.22
C GLU A 195 -7.24 -20.31 42.48
N GLU A 196 -6.36 -19.68 43.28
CA GLU A 196 -6.72 -18.90 44.47
C GLU A 196 -7.46 -17.62 44.06
N GLU A 197 -6.89 -16.84 43.14
CA GLU A 197 -7.50 -15.57 42.70
C GLU A 197 -8.81 -15.76 41.91
N LEU A 198 -8.95 -16.83 41.12
CA LEU A 198 -10.24 -17.17 40.53
C LEU A 198 -11.31 -17.46 41.60
N GLN A 199 -10.95 -18.14 42.69
CA GLN A 199 -11.87 -18.45 43.79
C GLN A 199 -12.20 -17.20 44.62
N HIS A 200 -11.21 -16.32 44.85
CA HIS A 200 -11.40 -15.00 45.47
C HIS A 200 -12.38 -14.14 44.64
N LEU A 201 -12.09 -13.90 43.36
CA LEU A 201 -12.96 -13.15 42.44
C LEU A 201 -14.38 -13.74 42.37
N ALA A 202 -14.52 -15.06 42.22
CA ALA A 202 -15.83 -15.70 42.14
C ALA A 202 -16.64 -15.51 43.43
N SER A 203 -15.99 -15.56 44.59
CA SER A 203 -16.63 -15.37 45.90
C SER A 203 -17.08 -13.92 46.09
N ALA A 204 -16.18 -12.96 45.83
CA ALA A 204 -16.46 -11.52 45.91
C ALA A 204 -17.54 -11.06 44.91
N LEU A 205 -17.54 -11.61 43.69
CA LEU A 205 -18.57 -11.35 42.68
C LEU A 205 -19.86 -12.15 42.89
N HIS A 206 -19.92 -13.06 43.87
CA HIS A 206 -21.05 -13.97 44.10
C HIS A 206 -21.44 -14.78 42.85
N LEU A 207 -20.46 -15.43 42.22
CA LEU A 207 -20.57 -16.26 41.03
C LEU A 207 -20.03 -17.68 41.29
N SER A 208 -20.25 -18.60 40.36
CA SER A 208 -19.75 -19.99 40.41
C SER A 208 -18.79 -20.29 39.27
N ILE A 209 -17.60 -20.82 39.57
CA ILE A 209 -16.60 -21.20 38.56
C ILE A 209 -17.02 -22.49 37.83
N ASN A 210 -17.05 -22.44 36.50
CA ASN A 210 -17.11 -23.60 35.63
C ASN A 210 -15.70 -24.21 35.50
N ARG A 211 -15.47 -25.34 36.19
CA ARG A 211 -14.15 -26.02 36.24
C ARG A 211 -13.54 -26.29 34.86
N LYS A 212 -14.35 -26.67 33.86
CA LYS A 212 -13.84 -26.91 32.48
C LYS A 212 -13.31 -25.63 31.83
N GLN A 213 -13.97 -24.50 32.05
CA GLN A 213 -13.49 -23.21 31.53
C GLN A 213 -12.28 -22.69 32.33
N GLN A 214 -12.23 -22.96 33.64
CA GLN A 214 -11.03 -22.70 34.45
C GLN A 214 -9.81 -23.49 33.94
N GLU A 215 -9.95 -24.79 33.68
CA GLU A 215 -8.88 -25.63 33.13
C GLU A 215 -8.37 -25.11 31.77
N ILE A 216 -9.29 -24.75 30.86
CA ILE A 216 -8.96 -24.17 29.54
C ILE A 216 -8.24 -22.81 29.71
N PHE A 217 -8.76 -21.92 30.56
CA PHE A 217 -8.17 -20.60 30.81
C PHE A 217 -6.77 -20.69 31.42
N ILE A 218 -6.55 -21.58 32.39
CA ILE A 218 -5.24 -21.78 33.04
C ILE A 218 -4.22 -22.43 32.10
N ARG A 219 -4.65 -23.36 31.23
CA ARG A 219 -3.76 -24.06 30.29
C ARG A 219 -3.43 -23.23 29.04
N ASP A 220 -4.43 -22.59 28.43
CA ASP A 220 -4.32 -22.02 27.08
C ASP A 220 -4.17 -20.49 27.08
N PHE A 221 -4.74 -19.79 28.07
CA PHE A 221 -4.72 -18.32 28.12
C PHE A 221 -3.68 -17.75 29.09
N LEU A 222 -3.52 -18.34 30.27
CA LEU A 222 -2.46 -17.95 31.21
C LEU A 222 -1.08 -18.39 30.68
N ASP A 223 -0.20 -17.42 30.43
CA ASP A 223 1.21 -17.69 30.11
C ASP A 223 2.10 -16.91 31.07
N ARG A 224 2.70 -17.63 32.02
CA ARG A 224 3.60 -17.08 33.04
C ARG A 224 4.84 -16.38 32.42
N ARG A 225 5.19 -16.67 31.16
CA ARG A 225 6.29 -15.99 30.46
C ARG A 225 5.96 -14.54 30.09
N LEU A 226 4.67 -14.17 30.01
CA LEU A 226 4.23 -12.79 29.76
C LEU A 226 4.48 -11.86 30.96
N ALA A 227 4.96 -12.39 32.08
CA ALA A 227 5.55 -11.64 33.19
C ALA A 227 6.94 -11.03 32.82
N HIS A 228 7.05 -10.41 31.64
CA HIS A 228 8.31 -9.83 31.12
C HIS A 228 8.84 -8.65 31.95
N THR A 229 8.01 -8.08 32.82
CA THR A 229 8.39 -7.10 33.84
C THR A 229 7.74 -7.49 35.16
N VAL A 230 8.53 -7.99 36.11
CA VAL A 230 8.12 -8.18 37.50
C VAL A 230 9.08 -7.36 38.35
N SER A 231 8.63 -6.18 38.76
CA SER A 231 9.36 -5.31 39.68
C SER A 231 8.96 -5.64 41.11
N SER A 232 9.94 -5.65 42.01
CA SER A 232 9.71 -5.77 43.45
C SER A 232 9.21 -4.45 44.07
N LEU A 233 8.69 -4.53 45.30
CA LEU A 233 8.42 -3.34 46.11
C LEU A 233 9.70 -2.54 46.42
N LYS A 234 10.85 -3.22 46.50
CA LYS A 234 12.14 -2.59 46.77
C LYS A 234 12.58 -1.71 45.60
N GLU A 235 12.61 -2.25 44.39
CA GLU A 235 12.98 -1.49 43.18
C GLU A 235 12.03 -0.32 42.92
N LEU A 236 10.74 -0.50 43.26
CA LEU A 236 9.75 0.58 43.22
C LEU A 236 10.03 1.69 44.26
N ALA A 237 10.44 1.33 45.48
CA ALA A 237 10.83 2.29 46.51
C ALA A 237 12.20 2.96 46.24
N GLU A 238 13.07 2.33 45.45
CA GLU A 238 14.37 2.86 45.03
C GLU A 238 14.27 3.73 43.75
N GLN A 239 13.11 3.77 43.07
CA GLN A 239 12.87 4.61 41.90
C GLN A 239 12.73 6.09 42.27
N LYS A 240 13.74 6.88 41.92
CA LYS A 240 13.86 8.31 42.26
C LYS A 240 12.92 9.23 41.49
N ASP A 241 12.50 8.81 40.30
CA ASP A 241 11.64 9.59 39.41
C ASP A 241 10.15 9.52 39.82
N PHE A 242 9.81 8.73 40.85
CA PHE A 242 8.42 8.54 41.30
C PHE A 242 8.16 9.30 42.60
N PRO A 243 7.04 10.04 42.73
CA PRO A 243 6.57 10.53 44.02
C PRO A 243 6.38 9.36 45.02
N PRO A 244 6.80 9.49 46.30
CA PRO A 244 6.67 8.43 47.31
C PRO A 244 5.24 7.88 47.44
N LEU A 245 4.25 8.73 47.19
CA LEU A 245 2.83 8.42 47.08
C LEU A 245 2.51 7.20 46.20
N ILE A 246 3.24 7.00 45.09
CA ILE A 246 3.05 5.85 44.18
C ILE A 246 3.35 4.54 44.91
N SER A 247 4.49 4.50 45.58
CA SER A 247 4.98 3.34 46.33
C SER A 247 4.12 3.06 47.56
N GLU A 248 3.64 4.11 48.24
CA GLU A 248 2.75 3.97 49.39
C GLU A 248 1.37 3.41 49.00
N ILE A 249 0.73 3.98 47.97
CA ILE A 249 -0.56 3.50 47.45
C ILE A 249 -0.43 2.04 46.99
N TYR A 250 0.60 1.70 46.20
CA TYR A 250 0.76 0.32 45.72
C TYR A 250 0.98 -0.67 46.86
N ALA A 251 1.81 -0.35 47.86
CA ALA A 251 2.02 -1.21 49.02
C ALA A 251 0.72 -1.44 49.81
N ARG A 252 -0.09 -0.40 50.00
CA ARG A 252 -1.39 -0.48 50.70
C ARG A 252 -2.41 -1.32 49.94
N LEU A 253 -2.49 -1.17 48.61
CA LEU A 253 -3.39 -1.97 47.76
C LEU A 253 -2.95 -3.42 47.64
N LEU A 254 -1.64 -3.69 47.55
CA LEU A 254 -1.10 -5.05 47.51
C LEU A 254 -1.39 -5.81 48.81
N PHE A 255 -1.30 -5.12 49.97
CA PHE A 255 -1.69 -5.68 51.26
C PHE A 255 -3.18 -6.08 51.29
N LEU A 256 -4.09 -5.21 50.83
CA LEU A 256 -5.53 -5.49 50.80
C LEU A 256 -5.90 -6.62 49.83
N ALA A 257 -5.23 -6.70 48.68
CA ALA A 257 -5.41 -7.81 47.75
C ALA A 257 -4.96 -9.15 48.38
N ALA A 258 -3.79 -9.15 49.02
CA ALA A 258 -3.20 -10.35 49.65
C ALA A 258 -3.93 -10.81 50.93
N SER A 259 -4.70 -9.94 51.60
CA SER A 259 -5.59 -10.33 52.69
C SER A 259 -6.96 -10.84 52.21
N HIS A 260 -7.24 -10.76 50.90
CA HIS A 260 -8.57 -10.92 50.30
C HIS A 260 -9.64 -10.04 50.98
N SER A 261 -9.23 -8.89 51.54
CA SER A 261 -10.16 -7.90 52.09
C SER A 261 -10.93 -7.26 50.94
N GLN A 262 -12.26 -7.18 51.06
CA GLN A 262 -13.00 -6.21 50.26
C GLN A 262 -12.46 -4.81 50.57
N CYS A 263 -12.34 -3.96 49.54
CA CYS A 263 -11.89 -2.58 49.69
C CYS A 263 -12.98 -1.74 50.39
N SER A 264 -13.14 -1.96 51.69
CA SER A 264 -14.15 -1.30 52.52
C SER A 264 -13.78 0.15 52.75
N GLU A 265 -14.78 1.03 52.69
CA GLU A 265 -14.62 2.47 52.90
C GLU A 265 -13.89 2.78 54.22
N THR A 266 -14.20 2.03 55.28
CA THR A 266 -13.67 2.22 56.63
C THR A 266 -12.17 2.00 56.77
N GLU A 267 -11.54 1.18 55.92
CA GLU A 267 -10.11 0.81 56.10
C GLU A 267 -9.13 1.77 55.42
N ILE A 268 -9.54 2.50 54.37
CA ILE A 268 -8.67 3.42 53.61
C ILE A 268 -9.25 4.82 53.36
N ALA A 269 -10.46 5.17 53.81
CA ALA A 269 -11.01 6.52 53.58
C ALA A 269 -10.09 7.67 54.05
N GLY A 270 -9.37 7.48 55.16
CA GLY A 270 -8.38 8.44 55.66
C GLY A 270 -7.14 8.54 54.77
N ASP A 271 -6.61 7.40 54.32
CA ASP A 271 -5.48 7.31 53.39
C ASP A 271 -5.81 7.99 52.05
N VAL A 272 -6.94 7.62 51.42
CA VAL A 272 -7.40 8.20 50.15
C VAL A 272 -7.60 9.71 50.25
N SER A 273 -8.15 10.20 51.37
CA SER A 273 -8.35 11.65 51.60
C SER A 273 -7.04 12.43 51.81
N ARG A 274 -5.96 11.76 52.22
CA ARG A 274 -4.60 12.30 52.31
C ARG A 274 -3.93 12.27 50.93
N TRP A 275 -3.96 11.12 50.27
CA TRP A 275 -3.43 10.91 48.91
C TRP A 275 -4.03 11.87 47.88
N GLN A 276 -5.33 12.17 47.97
CA GLN A 276 -5.99 13.15 47.11
C GLN A 276 -5.38 14.56 47.22
N LYS A 277 -5.05 15.00 48.44
CA LYS A 277 -4.43 16.32 48.69
C LYS A 277 -2.98 16.35 48.21
N GLU A 278 -2.26 15.25 48.35
CA GLU A 278 -0.89 15.13 47.86
C GLU A 278 -0.85 15.13 46.32
N TYR A 279 -1.70 14.35 45.65
CA TYR A 279 -1.86 14.37 44.19
C TYR A 279 -2.32 15.74 43.66
N GLN A 280 -3.20 16.45 44.38
CA GLN A 280 -3.54 17.85 44.05
C GLN A 280 -2.31 18.77 44.03
N SER A 281 -1.31 18.53 44.90
CA SER A 281 -0.04 19.29 44.87
C SER A 281 0.88 18.89 43.70
N LEU A 282 0.71 17.69 43.15
CA LEU A 282 1.44 17.17 41.98
C LEU A 282 0.81 17.58 40.63
N LEU A 283 -0.43 18.09 40.60
CA LEU A 283 -1.10 18.52 39.35
C LEU A 283 -0.29 19.51 38.48
N PRO A 284 0.51 20.46 39.01
CA PRO A 284 1.39 21.29 38.19
C PRO A 284 2.47 20.47 37.46
N ARG A 285 2.97 19.39 38.07
CA ARG A 285 3.92 18.46 37.46
C ARG A 285 3.25 17.56 36.42
N CYS A 286 2.03 17.08 36.69
CA CYS A 286 1.22 16.37 35.70
C CYS A 286 1.07 17.20 34.41
N LYS A 287 0.70 18.48 34.52
CA LYS A 287 0.59 19.39 33.36
C LYS A 287 1.90 19.56 32.59
N GLN A 288 3.02 19.74 33.30
CA GLN A 288 4.34 19.81 32.64
C GLN A 288 4.67 18.53 31.86
N LEU A 289 4.32 17.36 32.39
CA LEU A 289 4.58 16.08 31.72
C LEU A 289 3.62 15.85 30.54
N ASP A 290 2.34 16.23 30.68
CA ASP A 290 1.36 16.20 29.58
C ASP A 290 1.82 17.11 28.41
N ASP A 291 2.31 18.33 28.73
CA ASP A 291 2.85 19.29 27.75
C ASP A 291 4.16 18.78 27.08
N LEU A 292 5.05 18.13 27.86
CA LEU A 292 6.27 17.52 27.33
C LEU A 292 5.93 16.33 26.41
N TRP A 293 5.01 15.46 26.82
CA TRP A 293 4.58 14.31 26.02
C TRP A 293 3.91 14.73 24.70
N ALA A 294 3.12 15.81 24.71
CA ALA A 294 2.56 16.40 23.50
C ALA A 294 3.66 16.89 22.53
N ARG A 295 4.71 17.55 23.04
CA ARG A 295 5.86 18.02 22.24
C ARG A 295 6.73 16.87 21.73
N GLU A 296 6.97 15.83 22.52
CA GLU A 296 7.72 14.64 22.08
C GLU A 296 7.01 13.92 20.92
N LYS A 297 5.67 13.82 21.00
CA LYS A 297 4.84 13.34 19.88
C LYS A 297 4.91 14.24 18.65
N GLU A 298 4.82 15.55 18.81
CA GLU A 298 4.94 16.50 17.70
C GLU A 298 6.31 16.37 17.01
N ILE A 299 7.39 16.31 17.79
CA ILE A 299 8.76 16.08 17.29
C ILE A 299 8.86 14.74 16.56
N LEU A 300 8.23 13.66 17.06
CA LEU A 300 8.23 12.36 16.39
C LEU A 300 7.48 12.41 15.05
N LEU A 301 6.31 13.07 14.98
CA LEU A 301 5.55 13.26 13.75
C LEU A 301 6.32 14.13 12.73
N LEU A 302 6.97 15.20 13.20
CA LEU A 302 7.82 16.05 12.37
C LEU A 302 9.05 15.28 11.82
N LYS A 303 9.69 14.43 12.64
CA LYS A 303 10.78 13.54 12.17
C LYS A 303 10.30 12.56 11.09
N LEU A 304 9.13 11.95 11.26
CA LEU A 304 8.54 11.05 10.26
C LEU A 304 8.20 11.80 8.95
N SER A 305 7.66 13.02 9.04
CA SER A 305 7.39 13.86 7.86
C SER A 305 8.68 14.32 7.17
N LEU A 306 9.71 14.69 7.93
CA LEU A 306 11.03 15.05 7.41
C LEU A 306 11.66 13.88 6.65
N HIS A 307 11.69 12.69 7.24
CA HIS A 307 12.21 11.49 6.60
C HIS A 307 11.47 11.13 5.29
N SER A 308 10.14 11.33 5.26
CA SER A 308 9.33 11.21 4.04
C SER A 308 9.72 12.24 2.97
N HIS A 309 10.02 13.48 3.36
CA HIS A 309 10.48 14.53 2.44
C HIS A 309 11.91 14.29 1.94
N GLU A 310 12.83 13.87 2.80
CA GLU A 310 14.21 13.47 2.42
C GLU A 310 14.19 12.35 1.36
N THR A 311 13.38 11.31 1.60
CA THR A 311 13.12 10.24 0.64
C THR A 311 12.58 10.81 -0.69
N THR A 312 11.57 11.67 -0.63
CA THR A 312 10.97 12.30 -1.82
C THR A 312 11.96 13.17 -2.61
N LEU A 313 12.92 13.81 -1.93
CA LEU A 313 13.98 14.60 -2.58
C LEU A 313 15.00 13.71 -3.29
N ALA A 314 15.50 12.66 -2.63
CA ALA A 314 16.47 11.73 -3.23
C ALA A 314 15.95 11.10 -4.53
N ASN A 315 14.66 10.71 -4.57
CA ASN A 315 14.06 10.11 -5.75
C ASN A 315 13.81 11.12 -6.89
N ARG A 316 13.58 12.40 -6.57
CA ARG A 316 13.57 13.48 -7.57
C ARG A 316 14.96 13.74 -8.16
N GLU A 317 16.03 13.64 -7.37
CA GLU A 317 17.40 13.77 -7.89
C GLU A 317 17.76 12.64 -8.85
N ILE A 318 17.30 11.41 -8.58
CA ILE A 318 17.43 10.27 -9.51
C ILE A 318 16.64 10.56 -10.80
N GLN A 319 15.36 10.97 -10.70
CA GLN A 319 14.55 11.27 -11.87
C GLN A 319 15.14 12.39 -12.76
N ILE A 320 15.73 13.43 -12.14
CA ILE A 320 16.43 14.51 -12.86
C ILE A 320 17.70 14.00 -13.56
N ARG A 321 18.42 13.03 -12.97
CA ARG A 321 19.59 12.39 -13.58
C ARG A 321 19.20 11.56 -14.80
N ASP A 322 18.17 10.72 -14.67
CA ASP A 322 17.65 9.89 -15.76
C ASP A 322 17.15 10.75 -16.93
N GLN A 323 16.43 11.83 -16.64
CA GLN A 323 15.96 12.78 -17.66
C GLN A 323 17.12 13.47 -18.39
N ARG A 324 18.19 13.86 -17.69
CA ARG A 324 19.40 14.42 -18.35
C ARG A 324 20.09 13.41 -19.26
N GLN A 325 20.19 12.15 -18.84
CA GLN A 325 20.76 11.10 -19.68
C GLN A 325 19.88 10.82 -20.92
N TYR A 326 18.55 10.80 -20.76
CA TYR A 326 17.62 10.67 -21.88
C TYR A 326 17.71 11.85 -22.87
N ILE A 327 17.83 13.08 -22.36
CA ILE A 327 18.04 14.28 -23.20
C ILE A 327 19.33 14.14 -24.01
N SER A 328 20.46 13.78 -23.39
CA SER A 328 21.74 13.57 -24.08
C SER A 328 21.62 12.56 -25.23
N ILE A 329 20.93 11.43 -25.00
CA ILE A 329 20.70 10.41 -26.04
C ILE A 329 19.86 10.97 -27.20
N LYS A 330 18.88 11.85 -26.91
CA LYS A 330 18.07 12.50 -27.96
C LYS A 330 18.79 13.64 -28.67
N GLU A 331 19.75 14.29 -28.04
CA GLU A 331 20.65 15.24 -28.69
C GLU A 331 21.60 14.51 -29.66
N ASP A 332 22.15 13.36 -29.28
CA ASP A 332 22.95 12.49 -30.16
C ASP A 332 22.13 11.94 -31.35
N GLU A 333 20.92 11.43 -31.11
CA GLU A 333 20.00 10.98 -32.19
C GLU A 333 19.67 12.12 -33.17
N LEU A 334 19.43 13.34 -32.65
CA LEU A 334 19.10 14.51 -33.46
C LEU A 334 20.31 14.96 -34.30
N ALA A 335 21.52 14.91 -33.75
CA ALA A 335 22.75 15.18 -34.48
C ALA A 335 22.96 14.18 -35.63
N GLY A 336 22.72 12.87 -35.37
CA GLY A 336 22.74 11.83 -36.39
C GLY A 336 21.75 12.08 -37.53
N CYS A 337 20.47 12.31 -37.20
CA CYS A 337 19.44 12.65 -38.18
C CYS A 337 19.79 13.89 -39.01
N THR A 338 20.39 14.92 -38.38
CA THR A 338 20.80 16.15 -39.06
C THR A 338 21.92 15.89 -40.08
N ALA A 339 22.89 15.02 -39.75
CA ALA A 339 23.94 14.61 -40.67
C ALA A 339 23.40 13.78 -41.85
N GLU A 340 22.42 12.90 -41.62
CA GLU A 340 21.78 12.16 -42.71
C GLU A 340 21.00 13.08 -43.66
N ILE A 341 20.25 14.05 -43.13
CA ILE A 341 19.53 15.06 -43.93
C ILE A 341 20.51 15.87 -44.79
N ALA A 342 21.67 16.27 -44.24
CA ALA A 342 22.71 16.97 -44.99
C ALA A 342 23.23 16.13 -46.17
N ARG A 343 23.59 14.86 -45.94
CA ARG A 343 24.03 13.92 -47.00
C ARG A 343 22.96 13.76 -48.08
N CYS A 344 21.71 13.48 -47.70
CA CYS A 344 20.61 13.30 -48.64
C CYS A 344 20.33 14.57 -49.47
N THR A 345 20.56 15.75 -48.90
CA THR A 345 20.45 17.04 -49.60
C THR A 345 21.56 17.22 -50.65
N GLU A 346 22.80 16.83 -50.33
CA GLU A 346 23.92 16.84 -51.28
C GLU A 346 23.71 15.85 -52.44
N GLU A 347 23.24 14.62 -52.14
CA GLU A 347 22.91 13.63 -53.17
C GLU A 347 21.77 14.11 -54.09
N LEU A 348 20.73 14.73 -53.53
CA LEU A 348 19.64 15.33 -54.30
C LEU A 348 20.15 16.46 -55.22
N ALA A 349 21.09 17.29 -54.75
CA ALA A 349 21.72 18.33 -55.55
C ALA A 349 22.54 17.73 -56.72
N ARG A 350 23.34 16.68 -56.46
CA ARG A 350 24.09 15.94 -57.50
C ARG A 350 23.15 15.36 -58.56
N CYS A 351 22.11 14.64 -58.15
CA CYS A 351 21.13 14.06 -59.08
C CYS A 351 20.38 15.15 -59.87
N THR A 352 20.07 16.29 -59.26
CA THR A 352 19.44 17.44 -59.96
C THR A 352 20.36 18.04 -61.03
N ALA A 353 21.67 18.14 -60.75
CA ALA A 353 22.66 18.58 -61.72
C ALA A 353 22.81 17.58 -62.89
N GLU A 354 22.81 16.28 -62.61
CA GLU A 354 22.84 15.24 -63.65
C GLU A 354 21.58 15.26 -64.54
N ILE A 355 20.38 15.35 -63.96
CA ILE A 355 19.13 15.48 -64.70
C ILE A 355 19.17 16.72 -65.61
N THR A 356 19.72 17.83 -65.12
CA THR A 356 19.89 19.07 -65.90
C THR A 356 20.88 18.87 -67.06
N ARG A 357 22.00 18.18 -66.81
CA ARG A 357 22.97 17.79 -67.85
C ARG A 357 22.32 16.89 -68.92
N PHE A 358 21.56 15.87 -68.53
CA PHE A 358 20.84 14.99 -69.46
C PHE A 358 19.79 15.74 -70.29
N LYS A 359 19.00 16.63 -69.68
CA LYS A 359 18.07 17.54 -70.40
C LYS A 359 18.80 18.35 -71.48
N SER A 360 19.99 18.90 -71.19
CA SER A 360 20.80 19.65 -72.17
C SER A 360 21.32 18.79 -73.34
N VAL A 361 21.58 17.50 -73.11
CA VAL A 361 22.04 16.55 -74.13
C VAL A 361 20.87 16.12 -75.00
N LEU A 362 19.72 15.78 -74.40
CA LEU A 362 18.49 15.46 -75.10
C LEU A 362 18.03 16.62 -75.99
N HIS A 363 18.08 17.86 -75.50
CA HIS A 363 17.72 19.04 -76.29
C HIS A 363 18.64 19.24 -77.51
N ARG A 364 19.97 19.09 -77.33
CA ARG A 364 20.93 19.14 -78.45
C ARG A 364 20.71 18.02 -79.47
N ASN A 365 20.43 16.80 -79.01
CA ASN A 365 20.13 15.68 -79.89
C ASN A 365 18.80 15.89 -80.65
N PHE A 366 17.78 16.46 -80.01
CA PHE A 366 16.51 16.82 -80.65
C PHE A 366 16.70 17.88 -81.74
N LEU A 367 17.45 18.95 -81.46
CA LEU A 367 17.80 19.97 -82.47
C LEU A 367 18.60 19.37 -83.63
N ARG A 368 19.56 18.49 -83.35
CA ARG A 368 20.33 17.78 -84.38
C ARG A 368 19.46 16.86 -85.23
N GLN A 369 18.53 16.13 -84.62
CA GLN A 369 17.57 15.29 -85.35
C GLN A 369 16.67 16.13 -86.26
N ARG A 370 16.17 17.27 -85.76
CA ARG A 370 15.36 18.19 -86.57
C ARG A 370 16.14 18.72 -87.78
N ALA A 371 17.41 19.12 -87.60
CA ALA A 371 18.27 19.57 -88.69
C ALA A 371 18.57 18.46 -89.72
N ILE A 372 18.75 17.22 -89.26
CA ILE A 372 18.91 16.05 -90.14
C ILE A 372 17.63 15.80 -90.95
N ASN A 373 16.44 15.91 -90.32
CA ASN A 373 15.16 15.75 -91.01
C ASN A 373 14.97 16.83 -92.10
N THR A 374 15.21 18.12 -91.81
CA THR A 374 15.10 19.18 -92.82
C THR A 374 16.12 19.04 -93.96
N ASN A 375 17.31 18.51 -93.67
CA ASN A 375 18.29 18.20 -94.71
C ASN A 375 17.85 16.99 -95.57
N LEU A 376 17.20 15.98 -94.98
CA LEU A 376 16.60 14.85 -95.72
C LEU A 376 15.44 15.30 -96.60
N GLU A 377 14.58 16.20 -96.10
CA GLU A 377 13.49 16.81 -96.87
C GLU A 377 14.05 17.55 -98.10
N ALA A 378 14.99 18.48 -97.91
CA ALA A 378 15.63 19.22 -99.01
C ALA A 378 16.39 18.32 -99.99
N LEU A 379 17.08 17.27 -99.51
CA LEU A 379 17.77 16.31 -100.37
C LEU A 379 16.77 15.42 -101.15
N THR A 380 15.58 15.18 -100.60
CA THR A 380 14.50 14.46 -101.29
C THR A 380 13.89 15.33 -102.39
N GLU A 381 13.67 16.62 -102.14
CA GLU A 381 13.26 17.59 -103.18
C GLU A 381 14.30 17.70 -104.29
N GLN A 382 15.60 17.83 -103.95
CA GLN A 382 16.69 17.83 -104.94
C GLN A 382 16.75 16.52 -105.74
N HIS A 383 16.59 15.37 -105.09
CA HIS A 383 16.55 14.07 -105.78
C HIS A 383 15.36 13.99 -106.73
N GLU A 384 14.17 14.44 -106.32
CA GLU A 384 12.98 14.39 -107.18
C GLU A 384 13.05 15.43 -108.32
N HIS A 385 13.73 16.57 -108.12
CA HIS A 385 14.04 17.52 -109.19
C HIS A 385 15.05 16.93 -110.20
N LEU A 386 16.18 16.39 -109.74
CA LEU A 386 17.16 15.68 -110.58
C LEU A 386 16.54 14.47 -111.28
N ARG A 387 15.53 13.83 -110.69
CA ARG A 387 14.75 12.75 -111.31
C ARG A 387 13.83 13.27 -112.40
N GLN A 388 13.22 14.45 -112.24
CA GLN A 388 12.46 15.12 -113.32
C GLN A 388 13.38 15.60 -114.45
N GLU A 389 14.57 16.11 -114.14
CA GLU A 389 15.59 16.41 -115.14
C GLU A 389 16.08 15.15 -115.86
N LEU A 390 16.33 14.05 -115.13
CA LEU A 390 16.68 12.76 -115.73
C LEU A 390 15.54 12.20 -116.60
N ILE A 391 14.27 12.43 -116.25
CA ILE A 391 13.12 12.08 -117.09
C ILE A 391 13.08 12.96 -118.35
N ARG A 392 13.36 14.27 -118.25
CA ARG A 392 13.51 15.17 -119.41
C ARG A 392 14.67 14.77 -120.31
N GLU A 393 15.83 14.43 -119.75
CA GLU A 393 16.97 13.95 -120.52
C GLU A 393 16.76 12.55 -121.08
N GLN A 394 15.98 11.68 -120.43
CA GLN A 394 15.51 10.43 -121.03
C GLN A 394 14.47 10.66 -122.14
N GLN A 395 13.70 11.76 -122.11
CA GLN A 395 12.83 12.19 -123.20
C GLN A 395 13.64 12.80 -124.36
N ASN A 396 14.65 13.64 -124.09
CA ASN A 396 15.58 14.14 -125.10
C ASN A 396 16.36 12.98 -125.74
N LEU A 397 16.89 12.07 -124.93
CA LEU A 397 17.55 10.85 -125.41
C LEU A 397 16.58 9.87 -126.09
N SER A 398 15.27 9.88 -125.82
CA SER A 398 14.31 9.07 -126.60
C SER A 398 13.98 9.70 -127.95
N LEU A 399 13.92 11.05 -128.03
CA LEU A 399 13.86 11.79 -129.29
C LEU A 399 15.12 11.54 -130.14
N PHE A 400 16.32 11.60 -129.55
CA PHE A 400 17.56 11.17 -130.22
C PHE A 400 17.55 9.68 -130.56
N ALA A 401 17.06 8.79 -129.69
CA ALA A 401 16.94 7.35 -129.95
C ALA A 401 15.85 6.98 -130.98
N HIS A 402 15.01 7.93 -131.39
CA HIS A 402 14.01 7.76 -132.45
C HIS A 402 14.38 8.51 -133.74
N SER A 403 15.33 9.47 -133.66
CA SER A 403 16.07 9.96 -134.83
C SER A 403 16.76 8.80 -135.58
N THR A 404 16.98 9.00 -136.89
CA THR A 404 17.47 7.95 -137.80
C THR A 404 18.87 7.43 -137.46
N SER A 405 19.70 8.24 -136.78
CA SER A 405 21.10 7.93 -136.46
C SER A 405 21.29 6.84 -135.41
N TRP A 406 20.39 6.76 -134.42
CA TRP A 406 20.66 6.04 -133.16
C TRP A 406 20.24 4.56 -133.17
N LYS A 407 19.54 4.11 -134.22
CA LYS A 407 19.07 2.72 -134.34
C LYS A 407 20.20 1.71 -134.67
N LEU A 408 21.41 2.20 -134.98
CA LEU A 408 22.55 1.42 -135.50
C LEU A 408 23.49 0.82 -134.43
N THR A 409 23.45 1.28 -133.18
CA THR A 409 24.45 0.93 -132.14
C THR A 409 23.96 -0.08 -131.08
N ARG A 410 22.79 -0.68 -131.31
CA ARG A 410 22.03 -1.45 -130.31
C ARG A 410 22.68 -2.72 -129.71
N PRO A 411 23.61 -3.46 -130.36
CA PRO A 411 24.08 -4.76 -129.83
C PRO A 411 25.30 -4.70 -128.89
N LEU A 412 25.76 -3.54 -128.41
CA LEU A 412 26.97 -3.43 -127.58
C LEU A 412 26.77 -2.73 -126.22
N ARG A 413 26.16 -3.46 -125.27
CA ARG A 413 26.66 -3.73 -123.88
C ARG A 413 25.56 -4.27 -122.95
N ALA A 414 25.26 -5.55 -123.09
CA ALA A 414 24.55 -6.33 -122.08
C ALA A 414 25.54 -7.20 -121.27
N ALA A 415 26.37 -6.57 -120.44
CA ALA A 415 27.33 -7.25 -119.56
C ALA A 415 27.53 -6.45 -118.26
N GLY A 416 27.63 -7.12 -117.11
CA GLY A 416 27.79 -6.48 -115.79
C GLY A 416 26.66 -6.78 -114.79
N ARG A 417 26.42 -8.06 -114.48
CA ARG A 417 25.51 -8.49 -113.40
C ARG A 417 26.25 -9.41 -112.41
N LEU A 418 25.78 -9.40 -111.16
CA LEU A 418 26.06 -10.32 -110.03
C LEU A 418 27.29 -10.04 -109.14
N GLY A 419 27.01 -10.05 -107.82
CA GLY A 419 27.96 -9.98 -106.70
C GLY A 419 27.20 -10.23 -105.39
N ARG A 420 27.15 -11.49 -104.93
CA ARG A 420 26.40 -11.97 -103.74
C ARG A 420 27.07 -11.44 -102.45
N ARG A 421 26.37 -10.98 -101.39
CA ARG A 421 25.34 -11.60 -100.51
C ARG A 421 25.92 -12.66 -99.55
N LEU A 422 25.36 -12.69 -98.32
CA LEU A 422 25.35 -13.72 -97.24
C LEU A 422 25.96 -13.18 -95.91
N LEU A 423 25.17 -13.00 -94.81
CA LEU A 423 24.88 -13.92 -93.67
C LEU A 423 25.89 -13.79 -92.49
N SER A 424 25.58 -14.00 -91.19
CA SER A 424 24.30 -14.19 -90.46
C SER A 424 24.47 -14.35 -88.92
N LEU A 425 23.45 -13.99 -88.11
CA LEU A 425 22.81 -14.79 -87.00
C LEU A 425 23.66 -15.44 -85.86
N ARG A 426 23.24 -15.65 -84.58
CA ARG A 426 22.08 -15.26 -83.71
C ARG A 426 22.37 -15.72 -82.24
N GLN A 427 21.34 -15.72 -81.36
CA GLN A 427 21.21 -16.28 -79.97
C GLN A 427 21.48 -15.24 -78.85
N GLU A 428 20.61 -14.95 -77.86
CA GLU A 428 19.32 -15.53 -77.37
C GLU A 428 19.44 -16.91 -76.69
N LYS A 429 19.23 -17.11 -75.38
CA LYS A 429 17.93 -17.09 -74.62
C LYS A 429 18.17 -17.19 -73.07
N LYS A 430 17.39 -16.53 -72.17
CA LYS A 430 16.22 -16.99 -71.33
C LYS A 430 16.48 -18.09 -70.25
N THR A 431 15.81 -18.25 -69.08
CA THR A 431 14.78 -17.50 -68.26
C THR A 431 14.47 -18.22 -66.90
N LYS A 432 13.82 -17.50 -65.94
CA LYS A 432 12.82 -17.98 -64.92
C LYS A 432 13.32 -18.76 -63.67
N SER A 433 12.58 -18.91 -62.54
CA SER A 433 11.19 -18.51 -62.16
C SER A 433 10.92 -18.43 -60.62
N ASP A 434 10.08 -17.45 -60.22
CA ASP A 434 8.82 -17.50 -59.41
C ASP A 434 8.71 -18.25 -58.03
N GLY A 435 8.09 -17.62 -56.99
CA GLY A 435 7.59 -18.28 -55.74
C GLY A 435 7.17 -17.37 -54.55
N GLU A 436 6.00 -17.61 -53.92
CA GLU A 436 5.33 -16.88 -52.79
C GLU A 436 4.25 -17.81 -52.12
N PRO A 437 3.44 -17.49 -51.06
CA PRO A 437 3.63 -16.75 -49.77
C PRO A 437 2.86 -17.37 -48.52
N GLN A 438 2.76 -16.62 -47.38
CA GLN A 438 1.67 -16.59 -46.32
C GLN A 438 1.61 -17.46 -44.99
N LYS A 439 1.46 -16.73 -43.84
CA LYS A 439 0.49 -16.85 -42.68
C LYS A 439 0.55 -17.94 -41.54
N ALA A 440 0.42 -17.42 -40.29
CA ALA A 440 -0.45 -17.84 -39.14
C ALA A 440 -0.21 -19.12 -38.28
N VAL A 441 -0.91 -19.39 -37.14
CA VAL A 441 -1.05 -18.64 -35.83
C VAL A 441 -1.79 -19.47 -34.72
N GLN A 442 -1.71 -19.04 -33.43
CA GLN A 442 -2.62 -19.29 -32.24
C GLN A 442 -2.46 -20.50 -31.25
N GLN A 443 -2.19 -20.13 -29.98
CA GLN A 443 -2.87 -20.52 -28.70
C GLN A 443 -2.73 -21.90 -27.97
N MET A 444 -3.31 -21.90 -26.75
CA MET A 444 -3.12 -22.81 -25.59
C MET A 444 -4.40 -23.61 -25.25
N HIS A 445 -4.29 -24.76 -24.57
CA HIS A 445 -4.89 -25.05 -23.23
C HIS A 445 -4.94 -26.56 -22.90
N GLN A 446 -4.61 -26.90 -21.64
CA GLN A 446 -5.08 -28.04 -20.80
C GLN A 446 -4.41 -27.85 -19.40
N SER A 447 -5.03 -27.77 -18.21
CA SER A 447 -6.19 -28.41 -17.54
C SER A 447 -5.80 -29.63 -16.67
N GLU A 448 -6.32 -29.89 -15.47
CA GLU A 448 -7.25 -29.11 -14.61
C GLU A 448 -7.22 -29.51 -13.10
N GLU A 449 -6.21 -30.26 -12.64
CA GLU A 449 -6.24 -30.92 -11.33
C GLU A 449 -5.79 -30.04 -10.14
N GLN A 450 -6.75 -29.61 -9.31
CA GLN A 450 -6.79 -29.77 -7.84
C GLN A 450 -8.01 -29.03 -7.26
N PHE A 451 -9.08 -29.79 -6.98
CA PHE A 451 -10.43 -29.24 -7.18
C PHE A 451 -11.10 -28.52 -5.98
N PHE A 452 -10.51 -28.54 -4.77
CA PHE A 452 -11.05 -27.81 -3.59
C PHE A 452 -10.07 -26.83 -2.92
N PHE A 453 -8.79 -26.84 -3.29
CA PHE A 453 -7.91 -25.65 -3.19
C PHE A 453 -8.03 -24.78 -4.45
N ARG A 454 -9.18 -24.85 -5.12
CA ARG A 454 -9.42 -24.29 -6.45
C ARG A 454 -9.18 -22.78 -6.44
N ARG A 455 -8.40 -22.33 -7.43
CA ARG A 455 -8.55 -20.99 -8.03
C ARG A 455 -10.03 -20.80 -8.42
N ALA A 456 -10.55 -19.58 -8.38
CA ALA A 456 -11.90 -19.30 -8.88
C ALA A 456 -12.09 -19.93 -10.29
N SER A 457 -13.21 -20.63 -10.50
CA SER A 457 -13.44 -21.47 -11.70
C SER A 457 -13.66 -20.70 -12.99
N ARG A 458 -13.64 -19.37 -12.90
CA ARG A 458 -13.52 -18.38 -13.97
C ARG A 458 -12.67 -17.24 -13.41
N ASN A 459 -11.92 -16.54 -14.25
CA ASN A 459 -11.25 -15.34 -13.77
C ASN A 459 -12.30 -14.28 -13.41
N PRO A 460 -12.06 -13.42 -12.40
CA PRO A 460 -13.00 -12.35 -12.05
C PRO A 460 -13.38 -11.43 -13.23
N GLU A 461 -12.44 -11.22 -14.16
CA GLU A 461 -12.62 -10.48 -15.42
C GLU A 461 -13.69 -11.09 -16.35
N GLU A 462 -14.14 -12.32 -16.09
CA GLU A 462 -15.20 -13.05 -16.83
C GLU A 462 -16.56 -13.05 -16.11
N ILE A 463 -16.62 -12.61 -14.84
CA ILE A 463 -17.83 -12.62 -13.99
C ILE A 463 -18.29 -11.20 -13.66
N PHE A 464 -17.34 -10.32 -13.35
CA PHE A 464 -17.61 -8.96 -12.88
C PHE A 464 -17.29 -7.93 -13.97
N LEU A 465 -18.03 -6.82 -13.95
CA LEU A 465 -17.50 -5.56 -14.48
C LEU A 465 -16.16 -5.28 -13.77
N PRO A 466 -15.14 -4.72 -14.45
CA PRO A 466 -13.83 -4.50 -13.85
C PRO A 466 -13.93 -3.66 -12.57
N ARG A 467 -13.47 -4.25 -11.46
CA ARG A 467 -13.39 -3.59 -10.15
C ARG A 467 -11.97 -3.72 -9.63
N ILE A 468 -11.34 -2.57 -9.36
CA ILE A 468 -9.96 -2.53 -8.89
C ILE A 468 -9.95 -2.29 -7.38
N LEU A 469 -9.09 -3.02 -6.68
CA LEU A 469 -8.73 -2.72 -5.30
C LEU A 469 -7.28 -2.23 -5.27
N ILE A 470 -7.04 -1.05 -4.72
CA ILE A 470 -5.69 -0.61 -4.37
C ILE A 470 -5.47 -0.88 -2.87
N ILE A 471 -4.54 -1.77 -2.56
CA ILE A 471 -4.01 -1.97 -1.20
C ILE A 471 -2.71 -1.18 -1.13
N ALA A 472 -2.63 -0.17 -0.27
CA ALA A 472 -1.60 0.85 -0.36
C ALA A 472 -1.01 1.29 0.98
N GLU A 473 0.20 1.83 0.91
CA GLU A 473 0.76 2.68 1.96
C GLU A 473 0.03 4.04 1.98
N LEU A 474 -0.87 4.25 2.95
CA LEU A 474 -1.66 5.48 3.09
C LEU A 474 -1.14 6.43 4.17
N SER A 475 -0.13 6.04 4.98
CA SER A 475 0.45 6.92 5.99
C SER A 475 1.26 8.08 5.41
N ILE A 476 1.75 7.94 4.17
CA ILE A 476 2.51 8.96 3.44
C ILE A 476 1.52 9.82 2.62
N PRO A 477 1.15 11.06 3.04
CA PRO A 477 0.00 11.76 2.46
C PRO A 477 0.19 12.16 0.99
N GLN A 478 1.43 12.44 0.58
CA GLN A 478 1.76 12.77 -0.82
C GLN A 478 1.60 11.53 -1.72
N CYS A 479 2.08 10.36 -1.27
CA CYS A 479 1.92 9.10 -1.99
C CYS A 479 0.45 8.71 -2.12
N LYS A 480 -0.31 8.79 -1.01
CA LYS A 480 -1.77 8.61 -0.98
C LYS A 480 -2.47 9.45 -2.05
N LYS A 481 -2.16 10.75 -2.11
CA LYS A 481 -2.77 11.65 -3.11
C LYS A 481 -2.38 11.30 -4.55
N TYR A 482 -1.08 11.25 -4.85
CA TYR A 482 -0.58 11.23 -6.23
C TYR A 482 -0.43 9.84 -6.87
N ARG A 483 -0.33 8.76 -6.07
CA ARG A 483 -0.23 7.38 -6.60
C ARG A 483 -1.50 6.55 -6.40
N VAL A 484 -2.33 6.88 -5.40
CA VAL A 484 -3.49 6.06 -5.00
C VAL A 484 -4.82 6.76 -5.32
N GLU A 485 -5.05 7.97 -4.81
CA GLU A 485 -6.32 8.71 -5.00
C GLU A 485 -6.50 9.15 -6.45
N GLN A 486 -5.52 9.81 -7.06
CA GLN A 486 -5.55 10.15 -8.48
C GLN A 486 -5.70 8.91 -9.39
N LYS A 487 -5.13 7.77 -9.00
CA LYS A 487 -5.26 6.52 -9.77
C LYS A 487 -6.69 5.97 -9.69
N LYS A 488 -7.36 6.08 -8.54
CA LYS A 488 -8.80 5.82 -8.39
C LYS A 488 -9.66 6.77 -9.22
N GLU A 489 -9.30 8.06 -9.30
CA GLU A 489 -9.98 9.04 -10.16
C GLU A 489 -9.83 8.71 -11.65
N MET A 490 -8.63 8.30 -12.08
CA MET A 490 -8.36 7.83 -13.45
C MET A 490 -9.15 6.57 -13.82
N PHE A 491 -9.36 5.64 -12.87
CA PHE A 491 -10.24 4.49 -13.11
C PHE A 491 -11.72 4.91 -13.17
N ALA A 492 -12.16 5.81 -12.29
CA ALA A 492 -13.53 6.31 -12.30
C ALA A 492 -13.90 7.05 -13.59
N SER A 493 -12.98 7.81 -14.19
CA SER A 493 -13.23 8.54 -15.45
C SER A 493 -13.41 7.63 -16.67
N VAL A 494 -12.90 6.39 -16.63
CA VAL A 494 -13.15 5.34 -17.63
C VAL A 494 -14.25 4.34 -17.19
N GLY A 495 -15.02 4.67 -16.16
CA GLY A 495 -16.15 3.86 -15.67
C GLY A 495 -15.76 2.63 -14.83
N ILE A 496 -14.48 2.48 -14.47
CA ILE A 496 -13.97 1.37 -13.65
C ILE A 496 -14.09 1.75 -12.17
N HIS A 497 -14.81 0.93 -11.39
CA HIS A 497 -14.95 1.18 -9.96
C HIS A 497 -13.66 0.78 -9.22
N CYS A 498 -13.10 1.72 -8.44
CA CYS A 498 -11.88 1.48 -7.65
C CYS A 498 -12.09 1.75 -6.15
N SER A 499 -11.79 0.73 -5.33
CA SER A 499 -11.69 0.84 -3.87
C SER A 499 -10.23 1.03 -3.43
N ILE A 500 -10.03 1.57 -2.23
CA ILE A 500 -8.73 1.80 -1.60
C ILE A 500 -8.80 1.25 -0.17
N VAL A 501 -7.78 0.51 0.26
CA VAL A 501 -7.62 0.02 1.64
C VAL A 501 -6.15 0.18 2.06
N ASP A 502 -5.90 0.45 3.34
CA ASP A 502 -4.55 0.48 3.91
C ASP A 502 -3.98 -0.94 4.02
N TRP A 503 -2.71 -1.16 3.70
CA TRP A 503 -2.11 -2.51 3.83
C TRP A 503 -2.08 -3.03 5.27
N ARG A 504 -2.15 -2.13 6.26
CA ARG A 504 -2.18 -2.44 7.70
C ARG A 504 -3.56 -2.97 8.14
N ASP A 505 -4.63 -2.69 7.38
CA ASP A 505 -6.00 -3.12 7.65
C ASP A 505 -6.35 -4.43 6.92
N VAL A 506 -5.75 -5.53 7.40
CA VAL A 506 -5.77 -6.85 6.73
C VAL A 506 -7.18 -7.44 6.54
N GLU A 507 -8.10 -7.31 7.50
CA GLU A 507 -9.46 -7.87 7.37
C GLU A 507 -10.36 -7.08 6.41
N PRO A 508 -10.40 -5.73 6.44
CA PRO A 508 -10.98 -4.93 5.36
C PRO A 508 -10.38 -5.26 3.99
N ALA A 509 -9.06 -5.47 3.91
CA ALA A 509 -8.41 -5.85 2.66
C ALA A 509 -8.89 -7.21 2.15
N LYS A 510 -8.88 -8.27 2.97
CA LYS A 510 -9.44 -9.61 2.62
C LYS A 510 -10.90 -9.55 2.18
N THR A 511 -11.71 -8.75 2.86
CA THR A 511 -13.12 -8.55 2.51
C THR A 511 -13.24 -7.93 1.12
N ALA A 512 -12.43 -6.93 0.81
CA ALA A 512 -12.40 -6.28 -0.50
C ALA A 512 -11.81 -7.16 -1.62
N LEU A 513 -10.85 -8.05 -1.32
CA LEU A 513 -10.31 -9.03 -2.27
C LEU A 513 -11.41 -9.94 -2.87
N SER A 514 -12.45 -10.25 -2.10
CA SER A 514 -13.58 -11.06 -2.55
C SER A 514 -14.55 -10.32 -3.50
N LEU A 515 -14.33 -9.02 -3.74
CA LEU A 515 -15.23 -8.12 -4.48
C LEU A 515 -14.53 -7.37 -5.64
N CYS A 516 -13.29 -7.72 -5.96
CA CYS A 516 -12.50 -7.10 -7.03
C CYS A 516 -12.06 -8.12 -8.10
N SER A 517 -11.60 -7.61 -9.24
CA SER A 517 -11.03 -8.40 -10.33
C SER A 517 -9.52 -8.25 -10.49
N LEU A 518 -8.99 -7.10 -10.06
CA LEU A 518 -7.56 -6.77 -10.12
C LEU A 518 -7.15 -6.06 -8.82
N VAL A 519 -5.95 -6.39 -8.33
CA VAL A 519 -5.38 -5.82 -7.10
C VAL A 519 -4.09 -5.08 -7.44
N ILE A 520 -3.98 -3.84 -6.98
CA ILE A 520 -2.74 -3.04 -7.03
C ILE A 520 -2.18 -2.94 -5.61
N PHE A 521 -0.99 -3.48 -5.39
CA PHE A 521 -0.23 -3.36 -4.15
C PHE A 521 0.76 -2.19 -4.27
N TYR A 522 0.39 -1.01 -3.78
CA TYR A 522 1.25 0.18 -3.85
C TYR A 522 2.14 0.30 -2.61
N ARG A 523 3.47 0.22 -2.80
CA ARG A 523 4.50 0.18 -1.74
C ARG A 523 4.19 -0.79 -0.58
N VAL A 524 3.59 -1.95 -0.85
CA VAL A 524 3.26 -2.92 0.22
C VAL A 524 4.44 -3.88 0.46
N PRO A 525 5.01 -3.97 1.68
CA PRO A 525 6.07 -4.91 2.03
C PRO A 525 5.54 -6.30 2.45
N ALA A 526 6.37 -7.34 2.36
CA ALA A 526 6.02 -8.74 2.67
C ALA A 526 6.19 -9.14 4.15
N PHE A 527 5.60 -8.37 5.07
CA PHE A 527 5.45 -8.74 6.49
C PHE A 527 4.60 -10.02 6.67
N PRO A 528 4.68 -10.71 7.84
CA PRO A 528 3.89 -11.92 8.11
C PRO A 528 2.39 -11.79 7.83
N ASP A 529 1.81 -10.63 8.16
CA ASP A 529 0.37 -10.39 8.03
C ASP A 529 -0.03 -10.06 6.58
N THR A 530 0.75 -9.23 5.87
CA THR A 530 0.50 -8.92 4.45
C THR A 530 0.74 -10.13 3.54
N LEU A 531 1.62 -11.07 3.94
CA LEU A 531 1.77 -12.38 3.29
C LEU A 531 0.47 -13.20 3.28
N SER A 532 -0.53 -12.90 4.12
CA SER A 532 -1.86 -13.49 4.00
C SER A 532 -2.64 -12.94 2.79
N LEU A 533 -2.49 -11.65 2.46
CA LEU A 533 -3.16 -10.99 1.34
C LEU A 533 -2.65 -11.53 -0.01
N PHE A 534 -1.33 -11.65 -0.20
CA PHE A 534 -0.75 -12.22 -1.42
C PHE A 534 -1.17 -13.68 -1.64
N LYS A 535 -1.24 -14.49 -0.57
CA LYS A 535 -1.77 -15.86 -0.63
C LYS A 535 -3.25 -15.88 -1.02
N GLU A 536 -4.05 -14.97 -0.48
CA GLU A 536 -5.48 -14.88 -0.75
C GLU A 536 -5.78 -14.42 -2.18
N CYS A 537 -5.03 -13.45 -2.73
CA CYS A 537 -5.09 -13.09 -4.15
C CYS A 537 -4.84 -14.31 -5.05
N LYS A 538 -3.80 -15.09 -4.73
CA LYS A 538 -3.45 -16.31 -5.48
C LYS A 538 -4.50 -17.41 -5.35
N ARG A 539 -5.15 -17.56 -4.18
CA ARG A 539 -6.26 -18.48 -3.95
C ARG A 539 -7.51 -18.09 -4.73
N LEU A 540 -7.84 -16.81 -4.75
CA LEU A 540 -8.98 -16.25 -5.50
C LEU A 540 -8.69 -16.19 -7.01
N GLY A 541 -7.42 -16.22 -7.42
CA GLY A 541 -7.02 -16.13 -8.83
C GLY A 541 -7.03 -14.71 -9.40
N LEU A 542 -7.05 -13.70 -8.51
CA LEU A 542 -7.02 -12.29 -8.86
C LEU A 542 -5.72 -11.94 -9.58
N ARG A 543 -5.80 -11.03 -10.56
CA ARG A 543 -4.61 -10.47 -11.20
C ARG A 543 -3.97 -9.45 -10.28
N THR A 544 -2.68 -9.60 -9.99
CA THR A 544 -1.94 -8.76 -9.03
C THR A 544 -0.85 -7.93 -9.70
N ILE A 545 -0.85 -6.63 -9.39
CA ILE A 545 0.18 -5.67 -9.80
C ILE A 545 0.87 -5.14 -8.55
N TRP A 546 2.20 -5.21 -8.47
CA TRP A 546 2.97 -4.46 -7.47
C TRP A 546 3.40 -3.11 -8.05
N ASP A 547 3.01 -2.01 -7.41
CA ASP A 547 3.16 -0.64 -7.90
C ASP A 547 4.12 0.16 -7.01
N VAL A 548 5.07 0.82 -7.64
CA VAL A 548 6.13 1.56 -6.95
C VAL A 548 6.60 2.75 -7.78
N ASP A 549 6.98 3.81 -7.08
CA ASP A 549 7.48 5.06 -7.64
C ASP A 549 8.97 5.32 -7.38
N ASP A 550 9.58 4.59 -6.44
CA ASP A 550 10.96 4.70 -5.95
C ASP A 550 11.70 3.35 -5.98
N LEU A 551 13.05 3.35 -6.01
CA LEU A 551 13.88 2.14 -5.93
C LEU A 551 14.05 1.63 -4.48
N ILE A 552 12.94 1.19 -3.86
CA ILE A 552 12.91 0.71 -2.46
C ILE A 552 13.12 -0.80 -2.29
N PHE A 553 13.33 -1.55 -3.37
CA PHE A 553 13.40 -3.02 -3.36
C PHE A 553 14.80 -3.58 -3.68
N ASP A 554 15.81 -2.72 -3.87
CA ASP A 554 17.17 -3.15 -4.19
C ASP A 554 18.13 -2.85 -3.03
N ALA A 555 18.45 -3.89 -2.26
CA ALA A 555 19.33 -3.78 -1.10
C ALA A 555 20.78 -3.45 -1.46
N ASP A 556 21.24 -3.82 -2.65
CA ASP A 556 22.64 -3.66 -3.07
C ASP A 556 22.87 -2.22 -3.58
N VAL A 557 21.89 -1.65 -4.27
CA VAL A 557 21.88 -0.21 -4.65
C VAL A 557 21.70 0.68 -3.42
N LEU A 558 20.90 0.27 -2.43
CA LEU A 558 20.76 1.01 -1.17
C LEU A 558 22.06 0.95 -0.33
N GLN A 559 22.75 -0.19 -0.28
CA GLN A 559 24.05 -0.33 0.40
C GLN A 559 25.19 0.43 -0.29
N SER A 560 25.11 0.69 -1.60
CA SER A 560 26.11 1.47 -2.35
C SER A 560 25.75 2.95 -2.52
N SER A 561 24.63 3.39 -1.91
CA SER A 561 24.19 4.78 -1.94
C SER A 561 24.85 5.61 -0.84
N ARG A 562 25.67 6.59 -1.25
CA ARG A 562 26.33 7.56 -0.35
C ARG A 562 25.37 8.37 0.55
N THR A 563 24.08 8.40 0.22
CA THR A 563 23.03 9.05 1.02
C THR A 563 22.67 8.23 2.28
N ILE A 564 22.97 6.93 2.28
CA ILE A 564 22.69 6.01 3.39
C ILE A 564 23.91 5.84 4.31
N ASP A 565 25.12 6.11 3.82
CA ASP A 565 26.35 6.20 4.63
C ASP A 565 26.26 7.28 5.75
N SER A 566 25.43 8.30 5.56
CA SER A 566 25.19 9.38 6.54
C SER A 566 24.08 9.09 7.56
N LEU A 567 23.47 7.90 7.54
CA LEU A 567 22.42 7.49 8.48
C LEU A 567 22.98 6.68 9.66
N GLU A 568 22.33 6.79 10.82
CA GLU A 568 22.65 5.94 11.98
C GLU A 568 22.50 4.45 11.65
N GLU A 569 23.34 3.61 12.26
CA GLU A 569 23.53 2.21 11.85
C GLU A 569 22.26 1.36 11.95
N ASP A 570 21.43 1.58 12.97
CA ASP A 570 20.13 0.92 13.13
C ASP A 570 19.13 1.36 12.04
N VAL A 571 19.16 2.62 11.61
CA VAL A 571 18.31 3.13 10.51
C VAL A 571 18.77 2.54 9.18
N ARG A 572 20.09 2.53 8.92
CA ARG A 572 20.70 1.90 7.74
C ARG A 572 20.30 0.42 7.64
N LYS A 573 20.39 -0.31 8.75
CA LYS A 573 19.99 -1.72 8.83
C LYS A 573 18.49 -1.92 8.59
N SER A 574 17.64 -1.12 9.21
CA SER A 574 16.18 -1.16 9.03
C SER A 574 15.76 -0.94 7.56
N LEU A 575 16.41 -0.01 6.85
CA LEU A 575 16.17 0.23 5.42
C LEU A 575 16.56 -0.97 4.54
N ILE A 576 17.69 -1.61 4.84
CA ILE A 576 18.17 -2.81 4.11
C ILE A 576 17.22 -3.99 4.34
N GLU A 577 16.81 -4.24 5.59
CA GLU A 577 15.81 -5.28 5.92
C GLU A 577 14.45 -4.99 5.24
N GLY A 578 14.03 -3.72 5.22
CA GLY A 578 12.85 -3.27 4.47
C GLY A 578 12.93 -3.55 2.97
N ALA A 579 14.09 -3.32 2.34
CA ALA A 579 14.29 -3.56 0.91
C ALA A 579 14.09 -5.04 0.53
N HIS A 580 14.57 -5.96 1.35
CA HIS A 580 14.30 -7.40 1.16
C HIS A 580 12.81 -7.74 1.27
N LEU A 581 12.06 -7.07 2.16
CA LEU A 581 10.60 -7.25 2.30
C LEU A 581 9.82 -6.66 1.11
N TYR A 582 10.24 -5.52 0.55
CA TYR A 582 9.64 -4.96 -0.66
C TYR A 582 9.93 -5.83 -1.89
N ARG A 583 11.19 -6.29 -2.08
CA ARG A 583 11.54 -7.22 -3.17
C ARG A 583 10.74 -8.52 -3.10
N ARG A 584 10.54 -9.06 -1.90
CA ARG A 584 9.72 -10.25 -1.67
C ARG A 584 8.25 -10.02 -1.99
N ALA A 585 7.69 -8.84 -1.70
CA ALA A 585 6.30 -8.51 -2.06
C ALA A 585 6.12 -8.36 -3.57
N MET A 586 7.05 -7.65 -4.23
CA MET A 586 7.08 -7.50 -5.68
C MET A 586 7.06 -8.86 -6.39
N LEU A 587 7.96 -9.78 -6.00
CA LEU A 587 8.08 -11.12 -6.57
C LEU A 587 6.96 -12.10 -6.17
N LEU A 588 5.98 -11.66 -5.38
CA LEU A 588 4.74 -12.40 -5.10
C LEU A 588 3.55 -11.97 -5.98
N CYS A 589 3.69 -10.88 -6.74
CA CYS A 589 2.70 -10.41 -7.72
C CYS A 589 2.96 -10.98 -9.12
N ASP A 590 1.92 -10.99 -9.96
CA ASP A 590 2.01 -11.44 -11.36
C ASP A 590 2.75 -10.42 -12.24
N GLU A 591 2.54 -9.13 -11.97
CA GLU A 591 2.96 -8.00 -12.80
C GLU A 591 3.50 -6.85 -11.94
N GLY A 592 4.36 -6.01 -12.52
CA GLY A 592 4.88 -4.80 -11.88
C GLY A 592 4.38 -3.52 -12.57
N MET A 593 4.36 -2.40 -11.85
CA MET A 593 4.11 -1.07 -12.37
C MET A 593 5.10 -0.08 -11.74
N ALA A 594 5.80 0.68 -12.57
CA ALA A 594 6.81 1.64 -12.15
C ALA A 594 6.37 3.09 -12.41
N SER A 595 7.10 4.06 -11.88
CA SER A 595 7.01 5.48 -12.27
C SER A 595 7.82 5.84 -13.52
N THR A 596 8.86 5.07 -13.85
CA THR A 596 9.79 5.33 -14.96
C THR A 596 10.24 4.05 -15.66
N ALA A 597 10.72 4.18 -16.89
CA ALA A 597 11.30 3.07 -17.64
C ALA A 597 12.57 2.48 -17.00
N ALA A 598 13.39 3.32 -16.35
CA ALA A 598 14.57 2.88 -15.60
C ALA A 598 14.18 2.02 -14.39
N LEU A 599 13.22 2.49 -13.57
CA LEU A 599 12.71 1.73 -12.42
C LEU A 599 12.04 0.44 -12.86
N ALA A 600 11.30 0.44 -13.98
CA ALA A 600 10.73 -0.77 -14.56
C ALA A 600 11.80 -1.79 -14.99
N GLU A 601 12.96 -1.33 -15.46
CA GLU A 601 14.08 -2.20 -15.80
C GLU A 601 14.79 -2.75 -14.55
N SER A 602 14.97 -1.94 -13.49
CA SER A 602 15.41 -2.44 -12.18
C SER A 602 14.48 -3.51 -11.62
N MET A 603 13.15 -3.36 -11.77
CA MET A 603 12.19 -4.39 -11.38
C MET A 603 12.37 -5.70 -12.19
N ARG A 604 12.66 -5.61 -13.50
CA ARG A 604 12.94 -6.78 -14.35
C ARG A 604 14.23 -7.49 -13.93
N GLN A 605 15.31 -6.73 -13.74
CA GLN A 605 16.60 -7.24 -13.26
C GLN A 605 16.49 -7.90 -11.87
N ALA A 606 15.68 -7.32 -10.98
CA ALA A 606 15.39 -7.87 -9.66
C ALA A 606 14.51 -9.15 -9.70
N GLY A 607 13.85 -9.45 -10.82
CA GLY A 607 13.20 -10.73 -11.13
C GLY A 607 11.80 -10.66 -11.77
N MET A 608 11.22 -9.48 -12.01
CA MET A 608 9.85 -9.37 -12.56
C MET A 608 9.78 -9.60 -14.06
N LYS A 609 8.97 -10.60 -14.48
CA LYS A 609 8.82 -10.97 -15.90
C LYS A 609 8.07 -9.95 -16.75
N LYS A 610 7.18 -9.15 -16.14
CA LYS A 610 6.30 -8.21 -16.83
C LYS A 610 6.12 -6.96 -15.97
N VAL A 611 6.54 -5.82 -16.50
CA VAL A 611 6.54 -4.54 -15.78
C VAL A 611 6.11 -3.42 -16.73
N TYR A 612 5.06 -2.70 -16.32
CA TYR A 612 4.50 -1.52 -16.98
C TYR A 612 5.16 -0.23 -16.49
N VAL A 613 5.00 0.84 -17.29
CA VAL A 613 5.31 2.24 -16.98
C VAL A 613 4.03 3.04 -17.24
#